data_AF-A0A3N1AWV3-F1
#
_entry.id   AF-A0A3N1AWV3-F1
#
_cell.length_a   1.000
_cell.length_b   1.000
_cell.length_c   1.000
_cell.angle_alpha   90.00
_cell.angle_beta   90.00
_cell.angle_gamma   90.00
#
_symmetry.space_group_name_H-M   'P 1'
#
loop_
_entity.id
_entity.type
_entity.pdbx_description
1 polymer ?
#
loop_
_entity_poly.entity_id
_entity_poly.type
_entity_poly.pdbx_seq_one_letter_code
_entity_poly.pdbx_strand_id
1 'polypeptide(L)'
;MSDQQVSPRGGRKPRSDTRRNHRQLLKAVGELAREAPDQLTMQAVASRAEIGPATAYRYYSSLDDVLAAYVLSVVEQLRDFSATSTAKGRPLFDSVVNKWVDLLAEHGPALVQLRSRLGYLERLRSGNAIIVALRDAWSEPVRGLLDDIGLPDTMVEYALFLANMMFDPREIQDLLRQTEMSRQEIITRLTEAYGGAVRGWARAG
;
A
#
# COMPACT_ATOMS: atom_id res chain seq x y z
N MET A 1 49.46 -39.24 -9.70
CA MET A 1 48.88 -38.40 -10.78
C MET A 1 47.66 -39.14 -11.29
N SER A 2 46.43 -38.67 -11.28
CA SER A 2 45.87 -37.40 -10.80
C SER A 2 44.44 -37.68 -10.35
N ASP A 3 44.11 -37.05 -9.23
CA ASP A 3 42.80 -36.84 -8.69
C ASP A 3 41.98 -35.96 -9.66
N GLN A 4 40.73 -36.34 -9.98
CA GLN A 4 39.69 -35.36 -10.33
C GLN A 4 38.30 -36.00 -10.24
N GLN A 5 37.76 -35.98 -9.03
CA GLN A 5 36.32 -35.81 -8.83
C GLN A 5 35.88 -34.48 -9.44
N VAL A 6 34.95 -34.53 -10.40
CA VAL A 6 34.19 -33.34 -10.81
C VAL A 6 32.82 -33.43 -10.15
N SER A 7 32.67 -32.65 -9.08
CA SER A 7 31.42 -32.41 -8.36
C SER A 7 30.34 -31.79 -9.27
N PRO A 8 29.04 -32.02 -8.99
CA PRO A 8 27.96 -31.53 -9.83
C PRO A 8 27.80 -30.02 -9.70
N ARG A 9 27.75 -29.31 -10.84
CA ARG A 9 27.44 -27.88 -10.89
C ARG A 9 26.07 -27.64 -10.27
N GLY A 10 26.06 -27.00 -9.10
CA GLY A 10 24.86 -26.62 -8.38
C GLY A 10 23.94 -25.75 -9.23
N GLY A 11 22.78 -26.31 -9.58
CA GLY A 11 21.65 -25.55 -10.09
C GLY A 11 21.14 -24.58 -9.02
N ARG A 12 21.66 -23.34 -9.04
CA ARG A 12 21.03 -22.24 -8.31
C ARG A 12 19.64 -22.02 -8.93
N LYS A 13 18.61 -22.29 -8.12
CA LYS A 13 17.20 -22.39 -8.53
C LYS A 13 16.69 -21.12 -9.23
N PRO A 14 15.95 -21.25 -10.36
CA PRO A 14 15.28 -20.15 -11.06
C PRO A 14 14.45 -19.22 -10.16
N ARG A 15 13.87 -19.76 -9.07
CA ARG A 15 13.03 -19.03 -8.12
C ARG A 15 13.77 -17.90 -7.39
N SER A 16 15.08 -18.02 -7.16
CA SER A 16 15.88 -16.99 -6.49
C SER A 16 16.04 -15.75 -7.36
N ASP A 17 16.38 -15.97 -8.63
CA ASP A 17 16.57 -14.90 -9.62
C ASP A 17 15.24 -14.23 -9.96
N THR A 18 14.15 -15.00 -10.05
CA THR A 18 12.80 -14.45 -10.23
C THR A 18 12.40 -13.49 -9.12
N ARG A 19 12.59 -13.88 -7.85
CA ARG A 19 12.26 -13.01 -6.72
C ARG A 19 13.17 -11.78 -6.67
N ARG A 20 14.46 -11.93 -7.00
CA ARG A 20 15.41 -10.81 -7.04
C ARG A 20 15.01 -9.80 -8.10
N ASN A 21 14.75 -10.26 -9.33
CA ASN A 21 14.39 -9.40 -10.45
C ASN A 21 13.07 -8.67 -10.21
N HIS A 22 12.07 -9.38 -9.67
CA HIS A 22 10.82 -8.77 -9.24
C HIS A 22 11.07 -7.61 -8.26
N ARG A 23 11.87 -7.83 -7.19
CA ARG A 23 12.19 -6.77 -6.22
C ARG A 23 12.94 -5.60 -6.85
N GLN A 24 13.87 -5.85 -7.77
CA GLN A 24 14.61 -4.80 -8.46
C GLN A 24 13.70 -3.93 -9.33
N LEU A 25 12.75 -4.54 -10.05
CA LEU A 25 11.76 -3.81 -10.85
C LEU A 25 10.88 -2.92 -9.95
N LEU A 26 10.39 -3.42 -8.82
CA LEU A 26 9.57 -2.62 -7.90
C LEU A 26 10.38 -1.48 -7.25
N LYS A 27 11.63 -1.73 -6.88
CA LYS A 27 12.55 -0.70 -6.37
C LYS A 27 12.77 0.40 -7.41
N ALA A 28 13.02 0.02 -8.66
CA ALA A 28 13.20 0.96 -9.77
C ALA A 28 11.95 1.82 -10.03
N VAL A 29 10.75 1.23 -9.95
CA VAL A 29 9.49 2.00 -10.02
C VAL A 29 9.44 3.05 -8.92
N GLY A 30 9.70 2.68 -7.67
CA GLY A 30 9.66 3.62 -6.54
C GLY A 30 10.73 4.71 -6.57
N GLU A 31 11.90 4.43 -7.14
CA GLU A 31 12.93 5.45 -7.38
C GLU A 31 12.51 6.42 -8.49
N LEU A 32 12.06 5.91 -9.64
CA LEU A 32 11.63 6.76 -10.75
C LEU A 32 10.40 7.59 -10.42
N ALA A 33 9.42 7.03 -9.71
CA ALA A 33 8.21 7.74 -9.30
C ALA A 33 8.51 8.94 -8.39
N ARG A 34 9.61 8.93 -7.65
CA ARG A 34 10.06 10.03 -6.79
C ARG A 34 10.94 11.03 -7.52
N GLU A 35 11.85 10.54 -8.34
CA GLU A 35 12.87 11.38 -9.00
C GLU A 35 12.35 12.07 -10.26
N ALA A 36 11.58 11.35 -11.09
CA ALA A 36 11.15 11.78 -12.42
C ALA A 36 9.83 11.08 -12.82
N PRO A 37 8.70 11.40 -12.17
CA PRO A 37 7.41 10.73 -12.40
C PRO A 37 6.91 10.87 -13.84
N ASP A 38 7.26 11.94 -14.54
CA ASP A 38 6.98 12.20 -15.96
C ASP A 38 7.74 11.29 -16.92
N GLN A 39 8.84 10.68 -16.47
CA GLN A 39 9.69 9.78 -17.27
C GLN A 39 9.37 8.30 -17.03
N LEU A 40 8.34 8.00 -16.26
CA LEU A 40 8.00 6.64 -15.85
C LEU A 40 7.51 5.83 -17.06
N THR A 41 8.40 4.95 -17.56
CA THR A 41 8.14 4.05 -18.69
C THR A 41 8.70 2.66 -18.38
N MET A 42 8.19 1.61 -19.04
CA MET A 42 8.71 0.26 -18.83
C MET A 42 10.21 0.17 -19.18
N GLN A 43 10.65 0.90 -20.19
CA GLN A 43 12.05 0.98 -20.61
C GLN A 43 12.93 1.64 -19.54
N ALA A 44 12.48 2.77 -18.96
CA ALA A 44 13.19 3.44 -17.87
C ALA A 44 13.25 2.55 -16.62
N VAL A 45 12.15 1.87 -16.26
CA VAL A 45 12.09 0.92 -15.14
C VAL A 45 13.06 -0.24 -15.35
N ALA A 46 13.06 -0.86 -16.53
CA ALA A 46 13.95 -1.96 -16.88
C ALA A 46 15.43 -1.53 -16.81
N SER A 47 15.75 -0.38 -17.40
CA SER A 47 17.09 0.21 -17.37
C SER A 47 17.56 0.47 -15.94
N ARG A 48 16.74 1.12 -15.11
CA ARG A 48 17.04 1.42 -13.70
C ARG A 48 17.20 0.16 -12.85
N ALA A 49 16.44 -0.89 -13.15
CA ALA A 49 16.54 -2.17 -12.46
C ALA A 49 17.73 -3.03 -12.93
N GLU A 50 18.50 -2.56 -13.92
CA GLU A 50 19.57 -3.31 -14.60
C GLU A 50 19.06 -4.63 -15.21
N ILE A 51 17.84 -4.62 -15.73
CA ILE A 51 17.17 -5.77 -16.33
C ILE A 51 16.86 -5.46 -17.80
N GLY A 52 17.20 -6.38 -18.70
CA GLY A 52 16.90 -6.21 -20.12
C GLY A 52 15.39 -6.02 -20.37
N PRO A 53 14.96 -5.11 -21.28
CA PRO A 53 13.54 -4.81 -21.51
C PRO A 53 12.69 -6.05 -21.82
N ALA A 54 13.18 -6.97 -22.65
CA ALA A 54 12.48 -8.22 -22.97
C ALA A 54 12.26 -9.10 -21.72
N THR A 55 13.20 -9.08 -20.76
CA THR A 55 13.03 -9.76 -19.48
C THR A 55 11.99 -9.04 -18.64
N ALA A 56 12.02 -7.71 -18.52
CA ALA A 56 11.01 -6.96 -17.79
C ALA A 56 9.58 -7.23 -18.30
N TYR A 57 9.38 -7.24 -19.63
CA TYR A 57 8.09 -7.58 -20.25
C TYR A 57 7.62 -9.01 -20.00
N ARG A 58 8.53 -9.95 -19.67
CA ARG A 58 8.15 -11.31 -19.23
C ARG A 58 7.60 -11.35 -17.81
N TYR A 59 7.95 -10.38 -16.96
CA TYR A 59 7.41 -10.27 -15.60
C TYR A 59 6.11 -9.47 -15.57
N TYR A 60 6.06 -8.39 -16.35
CA TYR A 60 4.93 -7.47 -16.39
C TYR A 60 4.62 -7.13 -17.83
N SER A 61 3.38 -7.38 -18.25
CA SER A 61 2.99 -7.19 -19.66
C SER A 61 2.85 -5.71 -20.00
N SER A 62 2.63 -4.87 -19.00
CA SER A 62 2.46 -3.42 -19.14
C SER A 62 3.13 -2.65 -18.00
N LEU A 63 3.29 -1.33 -18.21
CA LEU A 63 3.70 -0.41 -17.14
C LEU A 63 2.68 -0.39 -15.99
N ASP A 64 1.39 -0.49 -16.32
CA ASP A 64 0.30 -0.54 -15.33
C ASP A 64 0.40 -1.79 -14.45
N ASP A 65 0.82 -2.94 -15.01
CA ASP A 65 1.00 -4.18 -14.23
C ASP A 65 2.12 -4.03 -13.19
N VAL A 66 3.27 -3.45 -13.58
CA VAL A 66 4.39 -3.25 -12.64
C VAL A 66 4.07 -2.18 -11.61
N LEU A 67 3.35 -1.12 -12.02
CA LEU A 67 2.84 -0.11 -11.11
C LEU A 67 1.85 -0.70 -10.10
N ALA A 68 0.92 -1.56 -10.55
CA ALA A 68 -0.07 -2.20 -9.67
C ALA A 68 0.61 -3.14 -8.66
N ALA A 69 1.61 -3.90 -9.11
CA ALA A 69 2.43 -4.73 -8.23
C ALA A 69 3.25 -3.88 -7.23
N TYR A 70 3.75 -2.73 -7.66
CA TYR A 70 4.42 -1.78 -6.78
C TYR A 70 3.47 -1.23 -5.71
N VAL A 71 2.28 -0.75 -6.09
CA VAL A 71 1.26 -0.26 -5.15
C VAL A 71 0.83 -1.35 -4.18
N LEU A 72 0.63 -2.59 -4.66
CA LEU A 72 0.35 -3.72 -3.79
C LEU A 72 1.46 -3.88 -2.75
N SER A 73 2.74 -3.86 -3.17
CA SER A 73 3.87 -3.99 -2.24
C SER A 73 3.93 -2.87 -1.19
N VAL A 74 3.49 -1.65 -1.52
CA VAL A 74 3.39 -0.52 -0.58
C VAL A 74 2.27 -0.75 0.43
N VAL A 75 1.10 -1.18 -0.03
CA VAL A 75 -0.04 -1.49 0.85
C VAL A 75 0.27 -2.69 1.76
N GLU A 76 1.02 -3.69 1.26
CA GLU A 76 1.50 -4.80 2.07
C GLU A 76 2.44 -4.37 3.19
N GLN A 77 3.26 -3.32 2.99
CA GLN A 77 4.05 -2.76 4.09
C GLN A 77 3.16 -2.17 5.20
N LEU A 78 2.04 -1.52 4.85
CA LEU A 78 1.07 -1.04 5.84
C LEU A 78 0.40 -2.19 6.57
N ARG A 79 -0.01 -3.24 5.83
CA ARG A 79 -0.60 -4.46 6.39
C ARG A 79 0.35 -5.12 7.38
N ASP A 80 1.60 -5.34 6.99
CA ASP A 80 2.59 -6.01 7.81
C ASP A 80 2.94 -5.17 9.05
N PHE A 81 3.01 -3.84 8.90
CA PHE A 81 3.14 -2.92 10.04
C PHE A 81 1.98 -3.06 11.02
N SER A 82 0.73 -3.06 10.54
CA SER A 82 -0.43 -3.23 11.42
C SER A 82 -0.45 -4.59 12.10
N ALA A 83 -0.11 -5.67 11.37
CA ALA A 83 -0.15 -7.03 11.89
C ALA A 83 0.95 -7.32 12.94
N THR A 84 2.07 -6.60 12.88
CA THR A 84 3.21 -6.78 13.80
C THR A 84 3.21 -5.79 14.96
N SER A 85 2.32 -4.80 14.95
CA SER A 85 2.18 -3.83 16.02
C SER A 85 1.64 -4.48 17.31
N THR A 86 2.21 -4.08 18.44
CA THR A 86 1.75 -4.48 19.78
C THR A 86 0.70 -3.52 20.35
N ALA A 87 0.48 -2.36 19.71
CA ALA A 87 -0.58 -1.42 20.10
C ALA A 87 -1.97 -2.02 19.85
N LYS A 88 -2.98 -1.50 20.56
CA LYS A 88 -4.40 -1.87 20.42
C LYS A 88 -5.29 -0.63 20.49
N GLY A 89 -6.55 -0.76 20.09
CA GLY A 89 -7.51 0.35 20.12
C GLY A 89 -7.08 1.56 19.29
N ARG A 90 -7.42 2.75 19.79
CA ARG A 90 -7.07 4.07 19.26
C ARG A 90 -5.55 4.22 19.05
N PRO A 91 -4.65 3.82 19.98
CA PRO A 91 -3.21 3.83 19.71
C PRO A 91 -2.78 3.06 18.46
N LEU A 92 -3.37 1.87 18.21
CA LEU A 92 -3.09 1.12 16.98
C LEU A 92 -3.60 1.88 15.75
N PHE A 93 -4.82 2.40 15.80
CA PHE A 93 -5.40 3.22 14.74
C PHE A 93 -4.51 4.41 14.38
N ASP A 94 -4.14 5.22 15.37
CA ASP A 94 -3.29 6.38 15.16
C ASP A 94 -1.91 5.99 14.60
N SER A 95 -1.34 4.87 15.04
CA SER A 95 -0.07 4.37 14.49
C SER A 95 -0.16 3.96 13.02
N VAL A 96 -1.27 3.34 12.60
CA VAL A 96 -1.50 2.93 11.22
C VAL A 96 -1.79 4.14 10.33
N VAL A 97 -2.54 5.14 10.81
CA VAL A 97 -2.71 6.42 10.10
C VAL A 97 -1.36 7.12 9.92
N ASN A 98 -0.53 7.17 10.96
CA ASN A 98 0.82 7.75 10.84
C ASN A 98 1.64 7.01 9.78
N LYS A 99 1.72 5.67 9.85
CA LYS A 99 2.44 4.87 8.86
C LYS A 99 1.90 5.07 7.45
N TRP A 100 0.59 5.21 7.29
CA TRP A 100 -0.01 5.50 5.99
C TRP A 100 0.45 6.84 5.44
N VAL A 101 0.48 7.89 6.27
CA VAL A 101 1.00 9.20 5.87
C VAL A 101 2.49 9.14 5.50
N ASP A 102 3.31 8.35 6.20
CA ASP A 102 4.73 8.13 5.80
C ASP A 102 4.82 7.51 4.40
N LEU A 103 4.04 6.47 4.14
CA LEU A 103 4.01 5.82 2.83
C LEU A 103 3.50 6.76 1.73
N LEU A 104 2.57 7.66 2.05
CA LEU A 104 2.08 8.66 1.10
C LEU A 104 3.12 9.74 0.78
N ALA A 105 3.93 10.14 1.78
CA ALA A 105 5.03 11.07 1.55
C ALA A 105 6.07 10.47 0.58
N GLU A 106 6.28 9.15 0.65
CA GLU A 106 7.27 8.46 -0.21
C GLU A 106 6.70 8.01 -1.56
N HIS A 107 5.43 7.59 -1.61
CA HIS A 107 4.85 6.86 -2.73
C HIS A 107 3.57 7.50 -3.32
N GLY A 108 3.23 8.69 -2.84
CA GLY A 108 1.98 9.39 -3.13
C GLY A 108 1.59 9.50 -4.61
N PRO A 109 2.49 9.89 -5.53
CA PRO A 109 2.17 9.99 -6.95
C PRO A 109 1.67 8.67 -7.55
N ALA A 110 2.34 7.56 -7.26
CA ALA A 110 1.95 6.24 -7.77
C ALA A 110 0.61 5.76 -7.17
N LEU A 111 0.41 5.98 -5.87
CA LEU A 111 -0.84 5.63 -5.18
C LEU A 111 -2.05 6.43 -5.71
N VAL A 112 -1.83 7.69 -6.11
CA VAL A 112 -2.88 8.54 -6.70
C VAL A 112 -3.15 8.14 -8.15
N GLN A 113 -2.10 7.88 -8.94
CA GLN A 113 -2.21 7.54 -10.36
C GLN A 113 -2.96 6.23 -10.57
N LEU A 114 -2.69 5.21 -9.75
CA LEU A 114 -3.32 3.89 -9.85
C LEU A 114 -4.63 3.77 -9.09
N ARG A 115 -5.18 4.89 -8.62
CA ARG A 115 -6.48 4.87 -7.96
C ARG A 115 -7.52 4.34 -8.93
N SER A 116 -8.16 3.24 -8.53
CA SER A 116 -9.19 2.63 -9.36
C SER A 116 -10.41 3.55 -9.49
N ARG A 117 -11.02 3.51 -10.68
CA ARG A 117 -12.34 4.09 -10.97
C ARG A 117 -13.51 3.33 -10.32
N LEU A 118 -13.29 2.11 -9.83
CA LEU A 118 -14.31 1.31 -9.17
C LEU A 118 -14.39 1.62 -7.67
N GLY A 119 -15.59 1.53 -7.11
CA GLY A 119 -15.85 1.78 -5.69
C GLY A 119 -15.14 0.79 -4.76
N TYR A 120 -15.00 1.14 -3.48
CA TYR A 120 -14.38 0.28 -2.46
C TYR A 120 -15.02 -1.11 -2.39
N LEU A 121 -16.34 -1.16 -2.20
CA LEU A 121 -17.08 -2.41 -2.00
C LEU A 121 -17.08 -3.29 -3.25
N GLU A 122 -17.15 -2.69 -4.45
CA GLU A 122 -17.08 -3.44 -5.72
C GLU A 122 -15.71 -4.10 -5.89
N ARG A 123 -14.63 -3.37 -5.60
CA ARG A 123 -13.26 -3.92 -5.65
C ARG A 123 -13.06 -5.02 -4.60
N LEU A 124 -13.63 -4.88 -3.41
CA LEU A 124 -13.57 -5.92 -2.39
C LEU A 124 -14.31 -7.18 -2.83
N ARG A 125 -15.54 -7.03 -3.33
CA ARG A 125 -16.35 -8.16 -3.81
C ARG A 125 -15.70 -8.90 -4.98
N SER A 126 -14.98 -8.20 -5.85
CA SER A 126 -14.21 -8.79 -6.94
C SER A 126 -12.86 -9.38 -6.52
N GLY A 127 -12.46 -9.26 -5.24
CA GLY A 127 -11.21 -9.82 -4.73
C GLY A 127 -9.96 -9.10 -5.24
N ASN A 128 -10.06 -7.81 -5.59
CA ASN A 128 -8.90 -7.05 -6.03
C ASN A 128 -7.80 -7.03 -4.94
N ALA A 129 -6.60 -7.52 -5.29
CA ALA A 129 -5.53 -7.76 -4.32
C ALA A 129 -5.13 -6.52 -3.51
N ILE A 130 -5.08 -5.34 -4.16
CA ILE A 130 -4.69 -4.08 -3.51
C ILE A 130 -5.71 -3.71 -2.43
N ILE A 131 -7.00 -3.77 -2.75
CA ILE A 131 -8.03 -3.36 -1.78
C ILE A 131 -8.23 -4.39 -0.66
N VAL A 132 -7.98 -5.68 -0.94
CA VAL A 132 -7.96 -6.72 0.08
C VAL A 132 -6.82 -6.47 1.06
N ALA A 133 -5.60 -6.22 0.56
CA ALA A 133 -4.46 -5.90 1.41
C ALA A 133 -4.69 -4.62 2.22
N LEU A 134 -5.32 -3.61 1.63
CA LEU A 134 -5.68 -2.38 2.35
C LEU A 134 -6.71 -2.68 3.44
N ARG A 135 -7.77 -3.43 3.13
CA ARG A 135 -8.76 -3.87 4.13
C ARG A 135 -8.08 -4.62 5.27
N ASP A 136 -7.15 -5.52 4.98
CA ASP A 136 -6.45 -6.31 6.00
C ASP A 136 -5.58 -5.41 6.90
N ALA A 137 -4.92 -4.39 6.32
CA ALA A 137 -4.15 -3.41 7.07
C ALA A 137 -4.98 -2.58 8.05
N TRP A 138 -6.23 -2.27 7.69
CA TRP A 138 -7.11 -1.41 8.50
C TRP A 138 -8.07 -2.19 9.40
N SER A 139 -8.27 -3.50 9.20
CA SER A 139 -9.31 -4.28 9.89
C SER A 139 -9.16 -4.26 11.41
N GLU A 140 -7.99 -4.63 11.93
CA GLU A 140 -7.76 -4.65 13.38
C GLU A 140 -7.73 -3.25 14.01
N PRO A 141 -7.05 -2.24 13.42
CA PRO A 141 -7.11 -0.87 13.92
C PRO A 141 -8.53 -0.31 13.96
N VAL A 142 -9.35 -0.56 12.92
CA VAL A 142 -10.74 -0.09 12.88
C VAL A 142 -11.59 -0.79 13.93
N ARG A 143 -11.45 -2.11 14.11
CA ARG A 143 -12.17 -2.84 15.18
C ARG A 143 -11.84 -2.29 16.56
N GLY A 144 -10.56 -2.14 16.87
CA GLY A 144 -10.14 -1.61 18.16
C GLY A 144 -10.68 -0.19 18.40
N LEU A 145 -10.71 0.65 17.36
CA LEU A 145 -11.30 1.98 17.49
C LEU A 145 -12.83 1.93 17.68
N LEU A 146 -13.55 1.03 17.00
CA LEU A 146 -14.99 0.81 17.21
C LEU A 146 -15.29 0.42 18.65
N ASP A 147 -14.51 -0.51 19.21
CA ASP A 147 -14.63 -0.95 20.61
C ASP A 147 -14.42 0.24 21.57
N ASP A 148 -13.38 1.03 21.37
CA ASP A 148 -13.08 2.22 22.19
C ASP A 148 -14.22 3.26 22.18
N ILE A 149 -14.95 3.35 21.07
CA ILE A 149 -16.06 4.29 20.91
C ILE A 149 -17.44 3.69 21.20
N GLY A 150 -17.48 2.42 21.62
CA GLY A 150 -18.69 1.71 22.04
C GLY A 150 -19.62 1.32 20.88
N LEU A 151 -19.07 1.03 19.70
CA LEU A 151 -19.83 0.61 18.52
C LEU A 151 -19.63 -0.88 18.21
N PRO A 152 -20.66 -1.58 17.71
CA PRO A 152 -20.61 -3.02 17.51
C PRO A 152 -19.74 -3.42 16.31
N ASP A 153 -19.14 -4.62 16.36
CA ASP A 153 -18.32 -5.21 15.28
C ASP A 153 -19.09 -5.36 13.95
N THR A 154 -20.41 -5.40 13.98
CA THR A 154 -21.26 -5.37 12.77
C THR A 154 -21.07 -4.11 11.92
N MET A 155 -20.49 -3.05 12.48
CA MET A 155 -20.18 -1.80 11.78
C MET A 155 -18.86 -1.84 11.00
N VAL A 156 -18.03 -2.87 11.15
CA VAL A 156 -16.67 -2.91 10.58
C VAL A 156 -16.64 -2.69 9.07
N GLU A 157 -17.56 -3.30 8.31
CA GLU A 157 -17.60 -3.12 6.84
C GLU A 157 -17.80 -1.64 6.46
N TYR A 158 -18.75 -0.97 7.11
CA TYR A 158 -19.05 0.45 6.85
C TYR A 158 -17.97 1.38 7.39
N ALA A 159 -17.38 1.06 8.54
CA ALA A 159 -16.25 1.79 9.10
C ALA A 159 -15.04 1.73 8.17
N LEU A 160 -14.71 0.55 7.62
CA LEU A 160 -13.65 0.39 6.63
C LEU A 160 -13.95 1.11 5.30
N PHE A 161 -15.20 1.12 4.86
CA PHE A 161 -15.63 1.91 3.70
C PHE A 161 -15.38 3.41 3.92
N LEU A 162 -15.77 3.95 5.07
CA LEU A 162 -15.52 5.34 5.45
C LEU A 162 -14.02 5.63 5.59
N ALA A 163 -13.24 4.71 6.15
CA ALA A 163 -11.80 4.86 6.25
C ALA A 163 -11.14 4.95 4.86
N ASN A 164 -11.55 4.11 3.90
CA ASN A 164 -11.06 4.19 2.52
C ASN A 164 -11.38 5.55 1.85
N MET A 165 -12.48 6.21 2.22
CA MET A 165 -12.83 7.53 1.72
C MET A 165 -12.03 8.65 2.41
N MET A 166 -11.96 8.64 3.74
CA MET A 166 -11.36 9.73 4.52
C MET A 166 -9.83 9.71 4.51
N PHE A 167 -9.23 8.53 4.37
CA PHE A 167 -7.78 8.35 4.28
C PHE A 167 -7.31 8.13 2.84
N ASP A 168 -7.96 8.79 1.89
CA ASP A 168 -7.61 8.79 0.46
C ASP A 168 -6.20 9.37 0.24
N PRO A 169 -5.30 8.67 -0.48
CA PRO A 169 -4.00 9.19 -0.90
C PRO A 169 -4.00 10.59 -1.50
N ARG A 170 -5.01 10.91 -2.32
CA ARG A 170 -5.10 12.20 -3.01
C ARG A 170 -5.44 13.30 -2.02
N GLU A 171 -6.49 13.08 -1.23
CA GLU A 171 -6.98 14.08 -0.29
C GLU A 171 -5.99 14.34 0.86
N ILE A 172 -5.34 13.30 1.38
CA ILE A 172 -4.28 13.48 2.39
C ILE A 172 -3.11 14.29 1.82
N GLN A 173 -2.66 13.98 0.59
CA GLN A 173 -1.57 14.74 -0.03
C GLN A 173 -1.97 16.18 -0.32
N ASP A 174 -3.21 16.43 -0.72
CA ASP A 174 -3.71 17.77 -0.94
C ASP A 174 -3.72 18.57 0.37
N LEU A 175 -4.24 18.00 1.46
CA LEU A 175 -4.17 18.62 2.79
C LEU A 175 -2.74 18.95 3.22
N LEU A 176 -1.79 18.03 3.01
CA LEU A 176 -0.39 18.22 3.36
C LEU A 176 0.30 19.32 2.53
N ARG A 177 -0.15 19.58 1.30
CA ARG A 177 0.50 20.52 0.37
C ARG A 177 -0.18 21.89 0.32
N GLN A 178 -1.49 21.94 0.53
CA GLN A 178 -2.31 23.14 0.31
C GLN A 178 -2.69 23.87 1.61
N THR A 179 -2.25 23.37 2.76
CA THR A 179 -2.56 23.98 4.06
C THR A 179 -1.30 24.17 4.90
N GLU A 180 -1.37 25.09 5.87
CA GLU A 180 -0.29 25.33 6.83
C GLU A 180 -0.32 24.37 8.02
N MET A 181 -1.26 23.42 8.04
CA MET A 181 -1.39 22.46 9.13
C MET A 181 -0.18 21.53 9.17
N SER A 182 0.35 21.31 10.38
CA SER A 182 1.33 20.28 10.60
C SER A 182 0.75 18.89 10.32
N ARG A 183 1.63 17.93 10.00
CA ARG A 183 1.26 16.53 9.83
C ARG A 183 0.45 16.00 11.02
N GLN A 184 0.86 16.35 12.24
CA GLN A 184 0.19 15.91 13.46
C GLN A 184 -1.23 16.48 13.57
N GLU A 185 -1.42 17.75 13.20
CA GLU A 185 -2.76 18.37 13.18
C GLU A 185 -3.68 17.72 12.14
N ILE A 186 -3.17 17.44 10.94
CA ILE A 186 -3.94 16.75 9.89
C ILE A 186 -4.40 15.38 10.38
N ILE A 187 -3.48 14.58 10.92
CA ILE A 187 -3.78 13.23 11.44
C ILE A 187 -4.83 13.31 12.56
N THR A 188 -4.63 14.21 13.52
CA THR A 188 -5.57 14.39 14.64
C THR A 188 -6.96 14.74 14.12
N ARG A 189 -7.06 15.73 13.22
CA ARG A 189 -8.36 16.18 12.68
C ARG A 189 -9.04 15.10 11.84
N LEU A 190 -8.29 14.37 11.00
CA LEU A 190 -8.85 13.27 10.21
C LEU A 190 -9.35 12.12 11.08
N THR A 191 -8.60 11.73 12.12
CA THR A 191 -9.04 10.68 13.04
C THR A 191 -10.30 11.10 13.82
N GLU A 192 -10.37 12.34 14.32
CA GLU A 192 -11.57 12.84 15.01
C GLU A 192 -12.77 12.93 14.05
N ALA A 193 -12.57 13.44 12.84
CA ALA A 193 -13.61 13.49 11.82
C ALA A 193 -14.11 12.09 11.44
N TYR A 194 -13.20 11.12 11.33
CA TYR A 194 -13.54 9.72 11.08
C TYR A 194 -14.37 9.12 12.22
N GLY A 195 -13.96 9.32 13.48
CA GLY A 195 -14.75 8.88 14.63
C GLY A 195 -16.16 9.49 14.64
N GLY A 196 -16.26 10.78 14.31
CA GLY A 196 -17.55 11.47 14.13
C GLY A 196 -18.41 10.88 13.01
N ALA A 197 -17.82 10.61 11.85
CA ALA A 197 -18.51 10.01 10.70
C ALA A 197 -19.04 8.61 11.02
N VAL A 198 -18.25 7.77 11.69
CA VAL A 198 -18.65 6.41 12.07
C VAL A 198 -19.80 6.44 13.10
N ARG A 199 -19.72 7.30 14.12
CA ARG A 199 -20.83 7.49 15.08
C ARG A 199 -22.09 8.01 14.40
N GLY A 200 -21.93 8.97 13.49
CA GLY A 200 -23.03 9.55 12.72
C GLY A 200 -23.73 8.50 11.86
N TRP A 201 -22.96 7.65 11.18
CA TRP A 201 -23.48 6.54 10.39
C TRP A 201 -24.27 5.55 11.26
N ALA A 202 -23.70 5.12 12.39
CA ALA A 202 -24.35 4.18 13.30
C ALA A 202 -25.67 4.71 13.87
N ARG A 203 -25.77 6.02 14.11
CA ARG A 203 -27.00 6.65 14.65
C ARG A 203 -28.10 6.79 13.59
N ALA A 204 -27.74 6.89 12.31
CA ALA A 204 -28.69 7.16 11.23
C ALA A 204 -29.37 5.88 10.68
N GLY A 205 -28.75 4.72 10.88
CA GLY A 205 -29.32 3.41 10.57
C GLY A 205 -30.19 2.88 11.69
#